data_AF-A0A1Y4VCZ6-F1
#
_entry.id   AF-A0A1Y4VCZ6-F1
#
_cell.length_a   1.000
_cell.length_b   1.000
_cell.length_c   1.000
_cell.angle_alpha   90.00
_cell.angle_beta   90.00
_cell.angle_gamma   90.00
#
_symmetry.space_group_name_H-M   'P 1'
#
loop_
_entity.id
_entity.type
_entity.pdbx_description
1 polymer ?
#
loop_
_entity_poly.entity_id
_entity_poly.type
_entity_poly.pdbx_seq_one_letter_code
_entity_poly.pdbx_strand_id
1 'polypeptide(L)'
;MTKNGSIYEDFMEALGVRYDSRFVISEGKRNNSLFGNSHEIKRILNMLNMNKHDRLFFKRIVREISDNHTNLKGETMFSAEETRQFMEKYREGNRKLMQEYFGKDEDLFDMDFSKNKKWVLDNTEMEQDIISLIGRVTVQLRQENRELQTQIQDMKKELAECKKKLDAKPSGGRNPLRSVLSGLKGKK
;
A
#
# COMPACT_ATOMS: atom_id res chain seq x y z
N MET A 1 2.56 6.96 -30.74
CA MET A 1 2.16 8.26 -30.14
C MET A 1 0.66 8.29 -29.99
N THR A 2 0.17 8.60 -28.80
CA THR A 2 -1.27 8.68 -28.48
C THR A 2 -1.86 10.01 -28.95
N LYS A 3 -3.14 10.03 -29.34
CA LYS A 3 -3.85 11.27 -29.70
C LYS A 3 -3.92 12.17 -28.47
N ASN A 4 -3.45 13.40 -28.62
CA ASN A 4 -3.30 14.39 -27.54
C ASN A 4 -2.52 13.88 -26.30
N GLY A 5 -1.70 12.84 -26.43
CA GLY A 5 -0.99 12.25 -25.30
C GLY A 5 -1.86 11.35 -24.40
N SER A 6 -3.11 11.07 -24.74
CA SER A 6 -4.07 10.36 -23.88
C SER A 6 -4.44 8.97 -24.44
N ILE A 7 -4.01 7.91 -23.73
CA ILE A 7 -4.45 6.53 -24.04
C ILE A 7 -5.97 6.35 -23.92
N TYR A 8 -6.63 7.18 -23.10
CA TYR A 8 -8.08 7.14 -22.95
C TYR A 8 -8.78 7.62 -24.22
N GLU A 9 -8.24 8.65 -24.88
CA GLU A 9 -8.80 9.15 -26.14
C GLU A 9 -8.63 8.11 -27.25
N ASP A 10 -7.44 7.51 -27.39
CA ASP A 10 -7.18 6.44 -28.35
C ASP A 10 -8.13 5.25 -28.14
N PHE A 11 -8.32 4.84 -26.88
CA PHE A 11 -9.21 3.73 -26.55
C PHE A 11 -10.67 4.02 -26.91
N MET A 12 -11.17 5.23 -26.60
CA MET A 12 -12.54 5.60 -26.91
C MET A 12 -12.77 5.71 -28.41
N GLU A 13 -11.81 6.26 -29.16
CA GLU A 13 -11.85 6.32 -30.62
C GLU A 13 -11.85 4.93 -31.25
N ALA A 14 -11.03 4.00 -30.74
CA ALA A 14 -11.02 2.60 -31.18
C ALA A 14 -12.39 1.91 -30.97
N LEU A 15 -13.14 2.32 -29.94
CA LEU A 15 -14.51 1.86 -29.70
C LEU A 15 -15.59 2.63 -30.48
N GLY A 16 -15.22 3.64 -31.27
CA GLY A 16 -16.16 4.52 -31.97
C GLY A 16 -16.96 5.43 -31.03
N VAL A 17 -16.46 5.64 -29.80
CA VAL A 17 -17.11 6.44 -28.77
C VAL A 17 -16.45 7.81 -28.68
N ARG A 18 -17.28 8.86 -28.66
CA ARG A 18 -16.78 10.22 -28.44
C ARG A 18 -16.35 10.38 -26.99
N TYR A 19 -15.07 10.65 -26.76
CA TYR A 19 -14.57 11.07 -25.45
C TYR A 19 -15.11 12.48 -25.13
N ASP A 20 -15.82 12.62 -24.01
CA ASP A 20 -16.41 13.87 -23.54
C ASP A 20 -16.44 13.95 -22.00
N SER A 21 -16.96 15.08 -21.48
CA SER A 21 -16.99 15.39 -20.03
C SER A 21 -17.72 14.36 -19.14
N ARG A 22 -18.46 13.40 -19.71
CA ARG A 22 -19.13 12.33 -18.95
C ARG A 22 -18.15 11.25 -18.49
N PHE A 23 -16.97 11.16 -19.11
CA PHE A 23 -15.91 10.25 -18.66
C PHE A 23 -15.11 10.93 -17.55
N VAL A 24 -15.14 10.32 -16.37
CA VAL A 24 -14.32 10.74 -15.23
C VAL A 24 -13.15 9.78 -15.10
N ILE A 25 -11.95 10.25 -15.44
CA ILE A 25 -10.72 9.52 -15.12
C ILE A 25 -10.54 9.63 -13.61
N SER A 26 -10.75 8.54 -12.88
CA SER A 26 -10.35 8.49 -11.48
C SER A 26 -8.85 8.72 -11.41
N GLU A 27 -8.37 9.62 -10.55
CA GLU A 27 -6.94 9.76 -10.21
C GLU A 27 -6.49 8.50 -9.44
N GLY A 28 -6.41 7.38 -10.16
CA GLY A 28 -6.05 6.08 -9.63
C GLY A 28 -4.58 6.09 -9.26
N LYS A 29 -4.30 5.74 -7.99
CA LYS A 29 -2.97 5.56 -7.37
C LYS A 29 -1.85 5.38 -8.39
N ARG A 30 -1.10 6.45 -8.67
CA ARG A 30 0.19 6.35 -9.35
C ARG A 30 1.05 5.32 -8.61
N ASN A 31 1.54 4.33 -9.34
CA ASN A 31 2.66 3.52 -8.88
C ASN A 31 3.88 4.45 -8.88
N ASN A 32 4.13 5.08 -7.74
CA ASN A 32 5.35 5.85 -7.55
C ASN A 32 6.51 4.86 -7.63
N SER A 33 7.47 5.17 -8.49
CA SER A 33 8.78 4.53 -8.48
C SER A 33 9.39 4.67 -7.09
N LEU A 34 10.21 3.68 -6.72
CA LEU A 34 11.15 3.89 -5.63
C LEU A 34 12.39 4.60 -6.22
N PHE A 35 13.26 5.13 -5.37
CA PHE A 35 14.48 5.84 -5.74
C PHE A 35 15.63 5.40 -4.82
N GLY A 36 16.87 5.56 -5.29
CA GLY A 36 18.07 5.17 -4.56
C GLY A 36 18.03 3.72 -4.09
N ASN A 37 18.51 3.50 -2.87
CA ASN A 37 18.62 2.17 -2.28
C ASN A 37 17.29 1.57 -1.78
N SER A 38 16.19 2.33 -1.81
CA SER A 38 14.88 1.87 -1.33
C SER A 38 14.35 0.65 -2.10
N HIS A 39 14.70 0.50 -3.38
CA HIS A 39 14.39 -0.69 -4.17
C HIS A 39 15.03 -1.96 -3.61
N GLU A 40 16.29 -1.85 -3.21
CA GLU A 40 17.09 -2.96 -2.72
C GLU A 40 16.60 -3.40 -1.34
N ILE A 41 16.28 -2.43 -0.47
CA ILE A 41 15.59 -2.68 0.78
C ILE A 41 14.26 -3.40 0.53
N LYS A 42 13.47 -2.92 -0.45
CA LYS A 42 12.19 -3.56 -0.78
C LYS A 42 12.38 -4.98 -1.31
N ARG A 43 13.40 -5.23 -2.12
CA ARG A 43 13.75 -6.55 -2.66
C ARG A 43 14.03 -7.52 -1.51
N ILE A 44 14.90 -7.14 -0.58
CA ILE A 44 15.25 -7.96 0.59
C ILE A 44 14.02 -8.22 1.46
N LEU A 45 13.24 -7.19 1.78
CA LEU A 45 12.02 -7.35 2.57
C LEU A 45 11.02 -8.28 1.89
N ASN A 46 10.89 -8.23 0.56
CA ASN A 46 9.99 -9.12 -0.18
C ASN A 46 10.43 -10.60 -0.17
N MET A 47 11.67 -10.91 0.20
CA MET A 47 12.14 -12.29 0.40
C MET A 47 11.68 -12.89 1.73
N LEU A 48 11.19 -12.06 2.65
CA LEU A 48 10.65 -12.52 3.92
C LEU A 48 9.24 -13.10 3.72
N ASN A 49 8.95 -14.20 4.41
CA ASN A 49 7.61 -14.75 4.44
C ASN A 49 6.71 -13.89 5.34
N MET A 50 5.91 -13.01 4.73
CA MET A 50 5.06 -12.03 5.41
C MET A 50 3.60 -12.17 4.97
N ASN A 51 2.66 -11.75 5.81
CA ASN A 51 1.26 -11.63 5.40
C ASN A 51 1.03 -10.33 4.58
N LYS A 52 -0.19 -10.12 4.09
CA LYS A 52 -0.53 -8.92 3.28
C LYS A 52 -0.39 -7.62 4.09
N HIS A 53 -0.79 -7.62 5.35
CA HIS A 53 -0.73 -6.44 6.22
C HIS A 53 0.71 -6.03 6.48
N ASP A 54 1.59 -6.97 6.84
CA ASP A 54 3.01 -6.71 7.06
C ASP A 54 3.69 -6.18 5.79
N ARG A 55 3.38 -6.79 4.63
CA ARG A 55 3.88 -6.31 3.33
C ARG A 55 3.46 -4.87 3.04
N LEU A 56 2.23 -4.49 3.39
CA LEU A 56 1.72 -3.13 3.19
C LEU A 56 2.35 -2.15 4.17
N PHE A 57 2.53 -2.56 5.42
CA PHE A 57 3.23 -1.79 6.45
C PHE A 57 4.65 -1.42 5.98
N PHE A 58 5.46 -2.41 5.62
CA PHE A 58 6.81 -2.16 5.11
C PHE A 58 6.82 -1.38 3.78
N LYS A 59 5.87 -1.66 2.87
CA LYS A 59 5.76 -0.93 1.61
C LYS A 59 5.56 0.57 1.85
N ARG A 60 4.74 0.96 2.83
CA ARG A 60 4.52 2.37 3.17
C ARG A 60 5.81 3.02 3.68
N ILE A 61 6.50 2.38 4.62
CA ILE A 61 7.71 2.95 5.22
C ILE A 61 8.84 3.08 4.18
N VAL A 62 9.05 2.07 3.34
CA VAL A 62 10.06 2.13 2.27
C VAL A 62 9.74 3.24 1.27
N ARG A 63 8.46 3.50 0.98
CA ARG A 63 8.06 4.61 0.12
C ARG A 63 8.39 5.97 0.75
N GLU A 64 8.15 6.14 2.05
CA GLU A 64 8.52 7.37 2.75
C GLU A 64 10.04 7.61 2.76
N ILE A 65 10.85 6.55 2.83
CA ILE A 65 12.31 6.66 2.71
C ILE A 65 12.67 7.08 1.29
N SER A 66 12.12 6.39 0.29
CA SER A 66 12.32 6.70 -1.12
C SER A 66 11.94 8.12 -1.50
N ASP A 67 10.88 8.67 -0.91
CA ASP A 67 10.41 10.03 -1.19
C ASP A 67 11.43 11.11 -0.71
N ASN A 68 12.41 10.75 0.14
CA ASN A 68 13.51 11.65 0.51
C ASN A 68 14.63 11.72 -0.53
N HIS A 69 14.63 10.80 -1.51
CA HIS A 69 15.69 10.63 -2.52
C HIS A 69 15.27 11.19 -3.89
N THR A 70 14.56 12.32 -3.92
CA THR A 70 14.03 12.88 -5.18
C THR A 70 15.11 13.26 -6.20
N ASN A 71 16.33 13.52 -5.75
CA ASN A 71 17.50 13.77 -6.59
C ASN A 71 17.89 12.55 -7.45
N LEU A 72 17.50 11.34 -7.05
CA LEU A 72 17.81 10.09 -7.75
C LEU A 72 16.73 9.65 -8.74
N LYS A 73 15.73 10.52 -9.02
CA LYS A 73 14.60 10.22 -9.92
C LYS A 73 15.01 9.91 -11.37
N GLY A 74 16.21 10.30 -11.78
CA GLY A 74 16.76 10.02 -13.11
C GLY A 74 17.56 8.72 -13.22
N GLU A 75 17.72 7.97 -12.13
CA GLU A 75 18.49 6.73 -12.15
C GLU A 75 17.65 5.54 -12.61
N THR A 76 18.29 4.63 -13.34
CA THR A 76 17.69 3.45 -13.96
C THR A 76 18.44 2.18 -13.53
N MET A 77 17.77 1.03 -13.46
CA MET A 77 18.44 -0.23 -13.07
C MET A 77 19.46 -0.71 -14.10
N PHE A 78 19.27 -0.36 -15.37
CA PHE A 78 20.17 -0.68 -16.46
C PHE A 78 20.94 0.56 -16.92
N SER A 79 22.18 0.35 -17.34
CA SER A 79 22.93 1.32 -18.14
C SER A 79 22.26 1.52 -19.51
N ALA A 80 22.68 2.58 -20.22
CA ALA A 80 22.24 2.81 -21.59
C ALA A 80 22.48 1.58 -22.50
N GLU A 81 23.63 0.92 -22.35
CA GLU A 81 23.99 -0.23 -23.17
C GLU A 81 23.19 -1.50 -22.80
N GLU A 82 23.04 -1.80 -21.50
CA GLU A 82 22.19 -2.91 -21.06
C GLU A 82 20.72 -2.69 -21.47
N THR A 83 20.24 -1.44 -21.41
CA THR A 83 18.89 -1.09 -21.84
C THR A 83 18.73 -1.34 -23.34
N ARG A 84 19.70 -0.89 -24.16
CA ARG A 84 19.72 -1.13 -25.60
C ARG A 84 19.70 -2.63 -25.92
N GLN A 85 20.60 -3.40 -25.32
CA GLN A 85 20.68 -4.85 -25.54
C GLN A 85 19.40 -5.57 -25.11
N PHE A 86 18.75 -5.10 -24.04
CA PHE A 86 17.47 -5.64 -23.61
C PHE A 86 16.35 -5.30 -24.60
N MET A 87 16.24 -4.05 -25.03
CA MET A 87 15.18 -3.57 -25.93
C MET A 87 15.31 -4.13 -27.34
N GLU A 88 16.53 -4.33 -27.84
CA GLU A 88 16.77 -4.87 -29.19
C GLU A 88 16.16 -6.26 -29.37
N LYS A 89 16.12 -7.09 -28.31
CA LYS A 89 15.49 -8.42 -28.32
C LYS A 89 14.01 -8.39 -28.70
N TYR A 90 13.34 -7.26 -28.45
CA TYR A 90 11.91 -7.09 -28.71
C TYR A 90 11.65 -6.14 -29.88
N ARG A 91 12.67 -5.51 -30.45
CA ARG A 91 12.51 -4.42 -31.41
C ARG A 91 11.78 -4.86 -32.66
N GLU A 92 12.14 -6.00 -33.25
CA GLU A 92 11.48 -6.51 -34.45
C GLU A 92 9.98 -6.76 -34.21
N GLY A 93 9.63 -7.43 -33.11
CA GLY A 93 8.24 -7.67 -32.73
C GLY A 93 7.47 -6.37 -32.47
N ASN A 94 8.10 -5.43 -31.76
CA ASN A 94 7.52 -4.12 -31.47
C ASN A 94 7.29 -3.30 -32.74
N ARG A 95 8.17 -3.36 -33.74
CA ARG A 95 7.97 -2.69 -35.04
C ARG A 95 6.83 -3.33 -35.83
N LYS A 96 6.70 -4.67 -35.81
CA LYS A 96 5.54 -5.36 -36.41
C LYS A 96 4.23 -4.88 -35.79
N LEU A 97 4.17 -4.78 -34.46
CA LEU A 97 3.01 -4.22 -33.76
C LEU A 97 2.75 -2.76 -34.14
N MET A 98 3.80 -1.95 -34.27
CA MET A 98 3.68 -0.55 -34.68
C MET A 98 3.08 -0.43 -36.10
N GLN A 99 3.52 -1.28 -37.02
CA GLN A 99 3.01 -1.30 -38.37
C GLN A 99 1.57 -1.83 -38.44
N GLU A 100 1.28 -2.94 -37.75
CA GLU A 100 -0.04 -3.60 -37.79
C GLU A 100 -1.15 -2.73 -37.17
N TYR A 101 -0.89 -2.16 -35.99
CA TYR A 101 -1.92 -1.45 -35.22
C TYR A 101 -1.92 0.07 -35.43
N PHE A 102 -0.78 0.64 -35.83
CA PHE A 102 -0.66 2.10 -36.00
C PHE A 102 -0.32 2.51 -37.43
N GLY A 103 -0.05 1.58 -38.35
CA GLY A 103 0.23 1.87 -39.76
C GLY A 103 1.53 2.64 -39.99
N LYS A 104 2.46 2.64 -39.02
CA LYS A 104 3.72 3.38 -39.08
C LYS A 104 4.93 2.46 -39.08
N ASP A 105 5.93 2.78 -39.90
CA ASP A 105 7.22 2.10 -39.92
C ASP A 105 8.24 2.86 -39.04
N GLU A 106 8.02 2.80 -37.73
CA GLU A 106 8.90 3.37 -36.72
C GLU A 106 9.02 2.44 -35.50
N ASP A 107 9.96 2.73 -34.60
CA ASP A 107 10.08 1.98 -33.35
C ASP A 107 8.91 2.33 -32.40
N LEU A 108 8.31 1.31 -31.77
CA LEU A 108 7.18 1.50 -30.86
C LEU A 108 7.55 2.29 -29.59
N PHE A 109 8.80 2.11 -29.13
CA PHE A 109 9.36 2.77 -27.96
C PHE A 109 10.57 3.61 -28.35
N ASP A 110 10.86 4.64 -27.56
CA ASP A 110 12.08 5.42 -27.71
C ASP A 110 13.32 4.52 -27.52
N MET A 111 14.25 4.62 -28.47
CA MET A 111 15.50 3.85 -28.49
C MET A 111 16.72 4.72 -28.11
N ASP A 112 16.51 6.01 -27.78
CA ASP A 112 17.54 6.87 -27.20
C ASP A 112 17.63 6.66 -25.68
N PHE A 113 18.66 5.92 -25.27
CA PHE A 113 18.98 5.67 -23.86
C PHE A 113 20.16 6.51 -23.36
N SER A 114 20.58 7.54 -24.10
CA SER A 114 21.78 8.35 -23.76
C SER A 114 21.70 9.02 -22.39
N LYS A 115 20.49 9.28 -21.90
CA LYS A 115 20.23 9.91 -20.60
C LYS A 115 20.18 8.92 -19.43
N ASN A 116 20.28 7.60 -19.68
CA ASN A 116 20.17 6.59 -18.64
C ASN A 116 21.40 6.66 -17.72
N LYS A 117 21.16 7.02 -16.46
CA LYS A 117 22.16 6.92 -15.39
C LYS A 117 21.92 5.63 -14.63
N LYS A 118 22.82 4.65 -14.75
CA LYS A 118 22.68 3.38 -14.03
C LYS A 118 22.76 3.61 -12.51
N TRP A 119 21.77 3.13 -11.78
CA TRP A 119 21.79 3.05 -10.33
C TRP A 119 22.90 2.09 -9.89
N VAL A 120 23.64 2.49 -8.86
CA VAL A 120 24.66 1.67 -8.21
C VAL A 120 24.39 1.71 -6.71
N LEU A 121 24.54 0.56 -6.07
CA LEU A 121 24.41 0.47 -4.61
C LEU A 121 25.43 1.38 -3.93
N ASP A 122 24.93 2.37 -3.19
CA ASP A 122 25.75 3.21 -2.31
C ASP A 122 25.65 2.68 -0.87
N ASN A 123 26.74 2.13 -0.34
CA ASN A 123 26.74 1.57 1.01
C ASN A 123 26.55 2.62 2.11
N THR A 124 26.98 3.87 1.88
CA THR A 124 26.84 4.96 2.86
C THR A 124 25.38 5.40 2.94
N GLU A 125 24.72 5.58 1.79
CA GLU A 125 23.29 5.87 1.74
C GLU A 125 22.47 4.67 2.27
N MET A 126 22.89 3.43 1.99
CA MET A 126 22.23 2.23 2.48
C MET A 126 22.22 2.17 4.00
N GLU A 127 23.33 2.52 4.66
CA GLU A 127 23.39 2.58 6.13
C GLU A 127 22.35 3.58 6.68
N GLN A 128 22.29 4.78 6.10
CA GLN A 128 21.32 5.81 6.50
C GLN A 128 19.86 5.36 6.27
N ASP A 129 19.59 4.70 5.15
CA ASP A 129 18.27 4.17 4.82
C ASP A 129 17.86 3.04 5.76
N ILE A 130 18.79 2.14 6.14
CA ILE A 130 18.54 1.07 7.10
C ILE A 130 18.26 1.66 8.49
N ILE A 131 19.07 2.62 8.95
CA ILE A 131 18.85 3.31 10.23
C ILE A 131 17.49 4.00 10.22
N SER A 132 17.13 4.67 9.12
CA SER A 132 15.84 5.33 8.93
C SER A 132 14.68 4.35 8.95
N LEU A 133 14.81 3.19 8.29
CA LEU A 133 13.82 2.13 8.29
C LEU A 133 13.57 1.62 9.72
N ILE A 134 14.64 1.25 10.44
CA ILE A 134 14.55 0.74 11.81
C ILE A 134 13.95 1.80 12.74
N GLY A 135 14.38 3.07 12.62
CA GLY A 135 13.86 4.18 13.40
C GLY A 135 12.36 4.39 13.20
N ARG A 136 11.90 4.44 11.94
CA ARG A 136 10.47 4.61 11.59
C ARG A 136 9.62 3.44 12.09
N VAL A 137 10.08 2.20 11.86
CA VAL A 137 9.41 0.99 12.36
C VAL A 137 9.29 1.05 13.89
N THR A 138 10.38 1.37 14.58
CA THR A 138 10.42 1.41 16.05
C THR A 138 9.47 2.47 16.61
N VAL A 139 9.48 3.68 16.05
CA VAL A 139 8.58 4.77 16.48
C VAL A 139 7.12 4.36 16.29
N GLN A 140 6.79 3.78 15.14
CA GLN A 140 5.42 3.35 14.87
C GLN A 140 4.97 2.22 15.81
N LEU A 141 5.79 1.18 15.99
CA LEU A 141 5.48 0.09 16.93
C LEU A 141 5.33 0.59 18.37
N ARG A 142 6.15 1.56 18.79
CA ARG A 142 6.00 2.19 20.12
C ARG A 142 4.69 2.96 20.25
N GLN A 143 4.25 3.63 19.19
CA GLN A 143 2.98 4.37 19.19
C GLN A 143 1.79 3.41 19.27
N GLU A 144 1.76 2.37 18.43
CA GLU A 144 0.72 1.33 18.45
C GLU A 144 0.65 0.60 19.80
N ASN A 145 1.81 0.30 20.41
CA ASN A 145 1.86 -0.33 21.74
C ASN A 145 1.28 0.59 22.83
N ARG A 146 1.55 1.90 22.79
CA ARG A 146 0.95 2.86 23.73
C ARG A 146 -0.57 2.89 23.60
N GLU A 147 -1.09 2.93 22.37
CA GLU A 147 -2.53 2.92 22.09
C GLU A 147 -3.19 1.64 22.60
N LEU A 148 -2.57 0.48 22.35
CA LEU A 148 -3.04 -0.81 22.88
C LEU A 148 -3.03 -0.85 24.41
N GLN A 149 -1.99 -0.32 25.06
CA GLN A 149 -1.93 -0.24 26.52
C GLN A 149 -3.05 0.62 27.10
N THR A 150 -3.35 1.77 26.49
CA THR A 150 -4.47 2.62 26.89
C THR A 150 -5.81 1.89 26.73
N GLN A 151 -6.06 1.26 25.58
CA GLN A 151 -7.30 0.50 25.35
C GLN A 151 -7.47 -0.64 26.37
N ILE A 152 -6.39 -1.37 26.69
CA ILE A 152 -6.42 -2.42 27.72
C ILE A 152 -6.77 -1.86 29.10
N GLN A 153 -6.22 -0.69 29.46
CA GLN A 153 -6.53 -0.06 30.74
C GLN A 153 -8.00 0.36 30.83
N ASP A 154 -8.55 0.92 29.74
CA ASP A 154 -9.94 1.35 29.71
C ASP A 154 -10.90 0.16 29.74
N MET A 155 -10.65 -0.89 28.96
CA MET A 155 -11.43 -2.13 29.02
C MET A 155 -11.40 -2.76 30.42
N LYS A 156 -10.26 -2.72 31.12
CA LYS A 156 -10.15 -3.22 32.49
C LYS A 156 -11.01 -2.42 33.47
N LYS A 157 -11.08 -1.09 33.31
CA LYS A 157 -11.95 -0.24 34.15
C LYS A 157 -13.42 -0.54 33.90
N GLU A 158 -13.85 -0.60 32.64
CA GLU A 158 -15.23 -0.93 32.28
C GLU A 158 -15.65 -2.31 32.82
N LEU A 159 -14.77 -3.30 32.69
CA LEU A 159 -15.02 -4.65 33.21
C LEU A 159 -15.14 -4.66 34.74
N ALA A 160 -14.33 -3.88 35.44
CA ALA A 160 -14.43 -3.73 36.90
C ALA A 160 -15.75 -3.06 37.31
N GLU A 161 -16.20 -2.04 36.59
CA GLU A 161 -17.48 -1.38 36.83
C GLU A 161 -18.67 -2.31 36.56
N CYS A 162 -18.63 -3.06 35.46
CA CYS A 162 -19.66 -4.06 35.14
C CYS A 162 -19.74 -5.14 36.23
N LYS A 163 -18.60 -5.66 36.71
CA LYS A 163 -18.57 -6.60 37.83
C LYS A 163 -19.20 -6.02 39.09
N LYS A 164 -18.83 -4.79 39.48
CA LYS A 164 -19.45 -4.10 40.62
C LYS A 164 -20.97 -3.97 40.46
N LYS A 165 -21.47 -3.66 39.26
CA LYS A 165 -22.92 -3.58 38.98
C LYS A 165 -23.62 -4.94 39.07
N LEU A 166 -22.96 -6.02 38.68
CA LEU A 166 -23.48 -7.38 38.82
C LEU A 166 -23.52 -7.81 40.29
N ASP A 167 -22.46 -7.55 41.06
CA ASP A 167 -22.37 -7.91 42.48
C ASP A 167 -23.31 -7.05 43.35
N ALA A 168 -23.55 -5.80 42.97
CA ALA A 168 -24.51 -4.91 43.61
C ALA A 168 -25.98 -5.24 43.26
N LYS A 169 -26.21 -6.14 42.29
CA LYS A 169 -27.56 -6.64 41.98
C LYS A 169 -27.89 -7.70 43.03
N PRO A 170 -28.80 -7.43 43.99
CA PRO A 170 -29.04 -8.37 45.07
C PRO A 170 -29.56 -9.69 44.50
N SER A 171 -29.09 -10.82 45.05
CA SER A 171 -29.71 -12.16 44.92
C SER A 171 -31.13 -12.24 45.51
N GLY A 172 -31.72 -11.08 45.82
CA GLY A 172 -32.97 -10.90 46.53
C GLY A 172 -34.04 -10.25 45.67
N GLY A 173 -34.27 -10.76 44.46
CA GLY A 173 -35.63 -10.74 43.96
C GLY A 173 -36.40 -11.77 44.78
N ARG A 174 -37.21 -11.36 45.77
CA ARG A 174 -38.32 -12.20 46.21
C ARG A 174 -39.04 -12.61 44.93
N ASN A 175 -38.88 -13.87 44.53
CA ASN A 175 -39.50 -14.38 43.33
C ASN A 175 -41.01 -14.08 43.49
N PRO A 176 -41.65 -13.27 42.63
CA PRO A 176 -43.03 -12.85 42.83
C PRO A 176 -43.98 -14.06 42.95
N LEU A 177 -43.60 -15.19 42.36
CA LEU A 177 -44.27 -16.48 42.53
C LEU A 177 -44.20 -17.01 43.98
N ARG A 178 -43.09 -16.80 44.71
CA ARG A 178 -42.95 -17.21 46.11
C ARG A 178 -43.82 -16.38 47.06
N SER A 179 -44.00 -15.07 46.83
CA SER A 179 -44.89 -14.26 47.68
C SER A 179 -46.37 -14.53 47.42
N VAL A 180 -46.74 -14.85 46.17
CA VAL A 180 -48.10 -15.26 45.80
C VAL A 180 -48.44 -16.64 46.38
N LEU A 181 -47.52 -17.61 46.32
CA LEU A 181 -47.70 -18.94 46.90
C LEU A 181 -47.81 -18.93 48.44
N SER A 182 -47.10 -18.02 49.13
CA SER A 182 -47.27 -17.86 50.59
C SER A 182 -48.61 -17.24 50.97
N GLY A 183 -49.20 -16.40 50.12
CA GLY A 183 -50.52 -15.79 50.34
C GLY A 183 -51.69 -16.78 50.19
N LEU A 184 -51.53 -17.82 49.36
CA LEU A 184 -52.54 -18.85 49.13
C LEU A 184 -52.59 -19.94 50.23
N LYS A 185 -51.48 -20.16 50.95
CA LYS A 185 -51.43 -21.15 52.06
C LYS A 185 -52.01 -20.65 53.39
N GLY A 186 -52.32 -19.35 53.52
CA GLY A 186 -52.90 -18.74 54.72
C GLY A 186 -54.43 -18.60 54.71
N LYS A 187 -55.11 -19.07 53.66
CA LYS A 187 -56.58 -19.10 53.56
C LYS A 187 -57.07 -20.54 53.41
N LYS A 188 -57.07 -21.30 54.49
CA LYS A 188 -57.90 -22.49 54.68
C LYS A 188 -58.33 -22.54 56.14
#